data_AF-A0A7V3BWX9-F1
#
_entry.id   AF-A0A7V3BWX9-F1
#
_cell.length_a   1.000
_cell.length_b   1.000
_cell.length_c   1.000
_cell.angle_alpha   90.00
_cell.angle_beta   90.00
_cell.angle_gamma   90.00
#
_symmetry.space_group_name_H-M   'P 1'
#
loop_
_entity.id
_entity.type
_entity.pdbx_description
1 polymer ?
#
loop_
_entity_poly.entity_id
_entity_poly.type
_entity_poly.pdbx_seq_one_letter_code
_entity_poly.pdbx_strand_id
1 'polypeptide(L)'
;MTRPGSEAALEGARGEVLAIAEEFTRATGPILEAALRRRVRALIERERSRLAPEVREALDGAAAGAIAAGVREVQRRLSDPDVWLRPLTAPGVVPRPETGWDGILPGWISDLLRRFGRREEPPGLGDLDDPGNRVWVALLSAATPLDPILEEFGLRAAPAPNLGGGHHGLQPRTAAELDPSGALVRVWRRYRGAYVRYAALAGDTPGATG
;
A
#
# COMPACT_ATOMS: atom_id res chain seq x y z
N MET A 1 -22.22 -5.51 -30.31
CA MET A 1 -21.28 -4.82 -31.22
C MET A 1 -20.87 -3.51 -30.58
N THR A 2 -19.73 -3.46 -29.92
CA THR A 2 -19.18 -2.24 -29.29
C THR A 2 -18.74 -1.30 -30.41
N ARG A 3 -19.11 -0.02 -30.37
CA ARG A 3 -18.73 0.94 -31.43
C ARG A 3 -17.20 1.13 -31.42
N PRO A 4 -16.53 1.17 -32.58
CA PRO A 4 -15.07 1.32 -32.65
C PRO A 4 -14.52 2.57 -31.92
N GLY A 5 -15.31 3.64 -31.78
CA GLY A 5 -14.93 4.80 -30.97
C GLY A 5 -14.92 4.56 -29.45
N SER A 6 -15.65 3.56 -28.96
CA SER A 6 -15.69 3.18 -27.54
C SER A 6 -14.46 2.38 -27.11
N GLU A 7 -13.92 1.56 -28.01
CA GLU A 7 -12.74 0.74 -27.76
C GLU A 7 -11.47 1.60 -27.73
N ALA A 8 -11.32 2.53 -28.69
CA ALA A 8 -10.23 3.49 -28.69
C ALA A 8 -10.26 4.42 -27.45
N ALA A 9 -11.45 4.82 -26.99
CA ALA A 9 -11.60 5.60 -25.77
C ALA A 9 -11.20 4.81 -24.51
N LEU A 10 -11.59 3.53 -24.43
CA LEU A 10 -11.22 2.64 -23.33
C LEU A 10 -9.71 2.43 -23.27
N GLU A 11 -9.06 2.15 -24.39
CA GLU A 11 -7.59 1.96 -24.43
C GLU A 11 -6.85 3.25 -24.10
N GLY A 12 -7.34 4.41 -24.56
CA GLY A 12 -6.79 5.72 -24.18
C GLY A 12 -6.86 5.98 -22.68
N ALA A 13 -8.01 5.67 -22.05
CA ALA A 13 -8.18 5.82 -20.60
C ALA A 13 -7.32 4.82 -19.81
N ARG A 14 -7.19 3.58 -20.30
CA ARG A 14 -6.26 2.58 -19.74
C ARG A 14 -4.82 3.06 -19.80
N GLY A 15 -4.39 3.59 -20.94
CA GLY A 15 -3.05 4.17 -21.12
C GLY A 15 -2.78 5.33 -20.15
N GLU A 16 -3.75 6.23 -19.96
CA GLU A 16 -3.64 7.33 -18.99
C GLU A 16 -3.47 6.82 -17.55
N VAL A 17 -4.27 5.84 -17.15
CA VAL A 17 -4.16 5.20 -15.83
C VAL A 17 -2.75 4.64 -15.61
N LEU A 18 -2.23 3.90 -16.57
CA LEU A 18 -0.92 3.27 -16.47
C LEU A 18 0.24 4.28 -16.50
N ALA A 19 0.10 5.38 -17.24
CA ALA A 19 1.10 6.45 -17.24
C ALA A 19 1.21 7.13 -15.86
N ILE A 20 0.07 7.40 -15.21
CA ILE A 20 0.06 7.98 -13.86
C ILE A 20 0.58 6.96 -12.83
N ALA A 21 0.24 5.68 -12.99
CA ALA A 21 0.75 4.59 -12.16
C ALA A 21 2.29 4.48 -12.22
N GLU A 22 2.87 4.63 -13.41
CA GLU A 22 4.32 4.63 -13.58
C GLU A 22 4.96 5.84 -12.86
N GLU A 23 4.36 7.03 -12.98
CA GLU A 23 4.82 8.22 -12.26
C GLU A 23 4.76 8.01 -10.74
N PHE A 24 3.67 7.44 -10.24
CA PHE A 24 3.51 7.11 -8.81
C PHE A 24 4.60 6.13 -8.36
N THR A 25 4.81 5.06 -9.11
CA THR A 25 5.80 4.02 -8.82
C THR A 25 7.21 4.58 -8.76
N ARG A 26 7.55 5.48 -9.70
CA ARG A 26 8.84 6.17 -9.75
C ARG A 26 9.05 7.09 -8.53
N ALA A 27 8.03 7.83 -8.13
CA ALA A 27 8.09 8.71 -6.96
C ALA A 27 8.17 7.95 -5.62
N THR A 28 7.59 6.74 -5.57
CA THR A 28 7.45 5.95 -4.34
C THR A 28 8.80 5.59 -3.71
N GLY A 29 9.79 5.17 -4.52
CA GLY A 29 11.06 4.64 -4.03
C GLY A 29 11.77 5.52 -2.99
N PRO A 30 12.21 6.74 -3.36
CA PRO A 30 12.92 7.62 -2.43
C PRO A 30 12.07 8.07 -1.24
N ILE A 31 10.75 8.23 -1.44
CA ILE A 31 9.82 8.65 -0.38
C ILE A 31 9.70 7.57 0.69
N LEU A 32 9.49 6.32 0.26
CA LEU A 32 9.31 5.18 1.16
C LEU A 32 10.62 4.85 1.90
N GLU A 33 11.76 4.91 1.21
CA GLU A 33 13.07 4.77 1.84
C GLU A 33 13.28 5.83 2.94
N ALA A 34 13.06 7.11 2.64
CA ALA A 34 13.24 8.20 3.59
C ALA A 34 12.29 8.05 4.81
N ALA A 35 11.05 7.64 4.58
CA ALA A 35 10.07 7.41 5.64
C ALA A 35 10.47 6.27 6.58
N LEU A 36 10.91 5.14 6.04
CA LEU A 36 11.34 4.00 6.84
C LEU A 36 12.64 4.30 7.59
N ARG A 37 13.63 4.96 6.95
CA ARG A 37 14.88 5.37 7.62
C ARG A 37 14.60 6.29 8.80
N ARG A 38 13.71 7.28 8.65
CA ARG A 38 13.28 8.16 9.75
C ARG A 38 12.71 7.36 10.93
N ARG A 39 11.87 6.38 10.65
CA ARG A 39 11.19 5.57 11.67
C ARG A 39 12.14 4.59 12.36
N VAL A 40 13.07 3.98 11.63
CA VAL A 40 14.15 3.17 12.21
C VAL A 40 15.04 4.02 13.11
N ARG A 41 15.46 5.22 12.68
CA ARG A 41 16.26 6.12 13.54
C ARG A 41 15.51 6.51 14.81
N ALA A 42 14.22 6.83 14.70
CA ALA A 42 13.40 7.15 15.86
C ALA A 42 13.26 5.96 16.83
N LEU A 43 13.17 4.73 16.29
CA LEU A 43 13.20 3.50 17.08
C LEU A 43 14.55 3.32 17.79
N ILE A 44 15.67 3.45 17.07
CA ILE A 44 17.02 3.34 17.63
C ILE A 44 17.23 4.35 18.76
N GLU A 45 16.80 5.61 18.57
CA GLU A 45 16.92 6.64 19.59
C GLU A 45 16.05 6.32 20.82
N ARG A 46 14.84 5.79 20.62
CA ARG A 46 13.98 5.34 21.72
C ARG A 46 14.61 4.23 22.54
N GLU A 47 15.31 3.29 21.90
CA GLU A 47 15.98 2.17 22.56
C GLU A 47 17.44 2.49 22.94
N ARG A 48 17.87 3.76 22.86
CA ARG A 48 19.28 4.16 23.01
C ARG A 48 19.90 3.75 24.34
N SER A 49 19.13 3.76 25.44
CA SER A 49 19.60 3.34 26.75
C SER A 49 19.75 1.83 26.90
N ARG A 50 19.14 1.04 26.01
CA ARG A 50 19.14 -0.43 26.03
C ARG A 50 20.14 -1.04 25.05
N LEU A 51 20.52 -0.30 24.02
CA LEU A 51 21.44 -0.77 22.98
C LEU A 51 22.81 -0.11 23.14
N ALA A 52 23.89 -0.88 23.08
CA ALA A 52 25.24 -0.34 23.02
C ALA A 52 25.47 0.46 21.72
N PRO A 53 26.38 1.46 21.68
CA PRO A 53 26.66 2.24 20.47
C PRO A 53 26.92 1.40 19.22
N GLU A 54 27.71 0.33 19.35
CA GLU A 54 28.11 -0.56 18.27
C GLU A 54 26.91 -1.35 17.75
N VAL A 55 26.00 -1.75 18.65
CA VAL A 55 24.76 -2.45 18.30
C VAL A 55 23.80 -1.51 17.55
N ARG A 56 23.75 -0.22 17.91
CA ARG A 56 22.93 0.78 17.19
C ARG A 56 23.44 1.01 15.77
N GLU A 57 24.76 1.08 15.58
CA GLU A 57 25.37 1.23 14.27
C GLU A 57 25.14 0.00 13.39
N ALA A 58 25.33 -1.20 13.94
CA ALA A 58 25.03 -2.45 13.25
C ALA A 58 23.55 -2.55 12.85
N LEU A 59 22.64 -2.15 13.73
CA LEU A 59 21.21 -2.13 13.45
C LEU A 59 20.85 -1.14 12.33
N ASP A 60 21.39 0.09 12.35
CA ASP A 60 21.14 1.07 11.29
C ASP A 60 21.65 0.57 9.93
N GLY A 61 22.83 -0.06 9.90
CA GLY A 61 23.41 -0.69 8.72
C GLY A 61 22.55 -1.84 8.16
N ALA A 62 22.14 -2.78 9.01
CA ALA A 62 21.29 -3.90 8.62
C ALA A 62 19.91 -3.42 8.15
N ALA A 63 19.33 -2.45 8.85
CA ALA A 63 18.04 -1.85 8.49
C ALA A 63 18.10 -1.15 7.13
N ALA A 64 19.21 -0.48 6.77
CA ALA A 64 19.36 0.14 5.45
C ALA A 64 19.24 -0.89 4.32
N GLY A 65 19.86 -2.07 4.46
CA GLY A 65 19.74 -3.17 3.50
C GLY A 65 18.31 -3.71 3.39
N ALA A 66 17.66 -3.94 4.53
CA ALA A 66 16.27 -4.40 4.58
C ALA A 66 15.27 -3.39 3.99
N ILE A 67 15.45 -2.09 4.26
CA ILE A 67 14.66 -1.01 3.65
C ILE A 67 14.81 -1.03 2.14
N ALA A 68 16.05 -1.10 1.62
CA ALA A 68 16.28 -1.13 0.19
C ALA A 68 15.62 -2.36 -0.47
N ALA A 69 15.64 -3.52 0.19
CA ALA A 69 14.94 -4.72 -0.28
C ALA A 69 13.41 -4.54 -0.29
N GLY A 70 12.84 -4.00 0.79
CA GLY A 70 11.41 -3.72 0.90
C GLY A 70 10.92 -2.72 -0.15
N VAL A 71 11.68 -1.65 -0.40
CA VAL A 71 11.37 -0.66 -1.44
C VAL A 71 11.39 -1.29 -2.83
N ARG A 72 12.39 -2.12 -3.16
CA ARG A 72 12.43 -2.82 -4.45
C ARG A 72 11.23 -3.75 -4.65
N GLU A 73 10.84 -4.47 -3.61
CA GLU A 73 9.67 -5.36 -3.67
C GLU A 73 8.37 -4.57 -3.88
N VAL A 74 8.21 -3.42 -3.21
CA VAL A 74 7.07 -2.53 -3.44
C VAL A 74 7.08 -1.98 -4.87
N GLN A 75 8.21 -1.49 -5.38
CA GLN A 75 8.31 -1.02 -6.76
C GLN A 75 7.97 -2.13 -7.76
N ARG A 76 8.42 -3.37 -7.52
CA ARG A 76 8.07 -4.53 -8.33
C ARG A 76 6.56 -4.78 -8.34
N ARG A 77 5.90 -4.75 -7.17
CA ARG A 77 4.44 -4.91 -7.04
C ARG A 77 3.67 -3.79 -7.71
N LEU A 78 4.11 -2.54 -7.53
CA LEU A 78 3.49 -1.38 -8.16
C LEU A 78 3.77 -1.31 -9.67
N SER A 79 4.71 -2.10 -10.20
CA SER A 79 4.89 -2.22 -11.65
C SER A 79 3.85 -3.15 -12.29
N ASP A 80 3.08 -3.90 -11.50
CA ASP A 80 2.00 -4.75 -12.00
C ASP A 80 0.77 -3.89 -12.38
N PRO A 81 0.37 -3.85 -13.66
CA PRO A 81 -0.80 -3.12 -14.12
C PRO A 81 -2.09 -3.47 -13.37
N ASP A 82 -2.24 -4.71 -12.90
CA ASP A 82 -3.46 -5.17 -12.23
C ASP A 82 -3.67 -4.49 -10.88
N VAL A 83 -2.61 -4.02 -10.22
CA VAL A 83 -2.72 -3.23 -8.98
C VAL A 83 -3.40 -1.88 -9.26
N TRP A 84 -3.30 -1.36 -10.47
CA TRP A 84 -3.81 -0.04 -10.85
C TRP A 84 -5.14 -0.11 -11.61
N LEU A 85 -5.38 -1.18 -12.35
CA LEU A 85 -6.66 -1.41 -13.04
C LEU A 85 -7.69 -2.04 -12.09
N ARG A 86 -7.24 -2.72 -11.04
CA ARG A 86 -8.09 -3.31 -9.98
C ARG A 86 -7.55 -2.93 -8.60
N PRO A 87 -7.63 -1.63 -8.24
CA PRO A 87 -6.96 -1.06 -7.07
C PRO A 87 -7.67 -1.32 -5.74
N LEU A 88 -8.94 -1.69 -5.78
CA LEU A 88 -9.69 -2.06 -4.58
C LEU A 88 -9.37 -3.50 -4.20
N THR A 89 -9.24 -3.73 -2.90
CA THR A 89 -9.30 -5.07 -2.29
C THR A 89 -10.75 -5.56 -2.30
N ALA A 90 -11.30 -5.85 -3.49
CA ALA A 90 -12.68 -6.28 -3.73
C ALA A 90 -13.79 -5.39 -3.09
N PRO A 91 -14.55 -4.61 -3.87
CA PRO A 91 -15.71 -3.87 -3.33
C PRO A 91 -16.83 -4.85 -2.96
N GLY A 92 -17.19 -4.91 -1.67
CA GLY A 92 -18.32 -5.70 -1.16
C GLY A 92 -17.97 -7.12 -0.72
N VAL A 93 -17.27 -7.27 0.41
CA VAL A 93 -17.03 -8.56 1.07
C VAL A 93 -18.35 -9.13 1.63
N VAL A 94 -19.18 -9.68 0.75
CA VAL A 94 -20.02 -10.83 1.05
C VAL A 94 -19.16 -12.05 0.70
N PRO A 95 -18.94 -13.00 1.62
CA PRO A 95 -18.17 -14.20 1.32
C PRO A 95 -18.92 -15.01 0.27
N ARG A 96 -18.31 -15.24 -0.89
CA ARG A 96 -18.73 -16.32 -1.79
C ARG A 96 -17.55 -17.27 -1.96
N PRO A 97 -17.75 -18.56 -1.65
CA PRO A 97 -16.72 -19.56 -1.80
C PRO A 97 -16.54 -19.79 -3.30
N GLU A 98 -15.32 -20.16 -3.69
CA GLU A 98 -14.99 -20.66 -5.02
C GLU A 98 -14.64 -19.58 -6.04
N THR A 99 -13.57 -18.83 -5.80
CA THR A 99 -12.45 -18.68 -6.76
C THR A 99 -11.36 -17.72 -6.25
N GLY A 100 -10.16 -18.26 -6.02
CA GLY A 100 -8.90 -17.54 -6.20
C GLY A 100 -8.34 -16.70 -5.04
N TRP A 101 -9.07 -16.47 -3.95
CA TRP A 101 -8.57 -15.75 -2.76
C TRP A 101 -8.92 -16.40 -1.40
N ASP A 102 -9.50 -17.60 -1.40
CA ASP A 102 -10.08 -18.24 -0.20
C ASP A 102 -9.07 -18.91 0.76
N GLY A 103 -7.80 -18.50 0.75
CA GLY A 103 -6.78 -19.09 1.64
C GLY A 103 -5.82 -18.11 2.31
N ILE A 104 -5.91 -16.80 2.04
CA ILE A 104 -4.78 -15.86 2.28
C ILE A 104 -5.23 -14.55 2.93
N LEU A 105 -6.28 -14.54 3.76
CA LEU A 105 -6.52 -13.42 4.67
C LEU A 105 -6.64 -13.96 6.10
N PRO A 106 -5.58 -13.82 6.92
CA PRO A 106 -5.64 -14.18 8.34
C PRO A 106 -6.83 -13.51 9.05
N GLY A 107 -7.42 -14.20 10.04
CA GLY A 107 -8.64 -13.73 10.73
C GLY A 107 -8.56 -12.30 11.30
N TRP A 108 -7.37 -11.83 11.66
CA TRP A 108 -7.17 -10.45 12.12
C TRP A 108 -7.50 -9.39 11.06
N ILE A 109 -7.35 -9.69 9.75
CA ILE A 109 -7.72 -8.77 8.66
C ILE A 109 -9.24 -8.62 8.61
N SER A 110 -9.97 -9.70 8.82
CA SER A 110 -11.44 -9.67 8.87
C SER A 110 -11.94 -8.86 10.06
N ASP A 111 -11.32 -9.01 11.23
CA ASP A 111 -11.65 -8.23 12.43
C ASP A 111 -11.28 -6.74 12.30
N LEU A 112 -10.16 -6.45 11.63
CA LEU A 112 -9.74 -5.08 11.32
C LEU A 112 -10.76 -4.40 10.40
N LEU A 113 -11.16 -5.05 9.31
CA LEU A 113 -12.18 -4.53 8.38
C LEU A 113 -13.54 -4.34 9.09
N ARG A 114 -13.92 -5.24 9.98
CA ARG A 114 -15.16 -5.14 10.77
C ARG A 114 -15.18 -3.95 11.73
N ARG A 115 -14.01 -3.57 12.26
CA ARG A 115 -13.86 -2.40 13.16
C ARG A 115 -14.00 -1.06 12.43
N PHE A 116 -13.76 -1.02 11.12
CA PHE A 116 -13.84 0.19 10.29
C PHE A 116 -15.04 0.21 9.32
N GLY A 117 -15.80 -0.89 9.25
CA GLY A 117 -16.88 -1.14 8.28
C GLY A 117 -18.20 -0.38 8.48
N ARG A 118 -18.18 0.85 8.98
CA ARG A 118 -19.34 1.76 8.91
C ARG A 118 -19.03 2.91 7.96
N ARG A 119 -19.10 2.64 6.65
CA ARG A 119 -19.15 3.68 5.62
C ARG A 119 -20.35 3.41 4.71
N GLU A 120 -21.25 4.39 4.63
CA GLU A 120 -22.47 4.39 3.81
C GLU A 120 -22.24 4.95 2.39
N GLU A 121 -21.00 5.28 2.00
CA GLU A 121 -20.70 5.80 0.68
C GLU A 121 -20.35 4.68 -0.32
N PRO A 122 -20.77 4.82 -1.61
CA PRO A 122 -20.45 3.85 -2.64
C PRO A 122 -18.92 3.64 -2.75
N PRO A 123 -18.45 2.46 -3.19
CA PRO A 123 -17.04 2.09 -3.16
C PRO A 123 -16.23 2.92 -4.16
N GLY A 124 -15.86 4.13 -3.77
CA GLY A 124 -14.84 4.92 -4.41
C GLY A 124 -13.44 4.43 -4.01
N LEU A 125 -12.45 4.74 -4.83
CA LEU A 125 -11.03 4.48 -4.56
C LEU A 125 -10.48 5.05 -3.23
N GLY A 126 -11.24 5.89 -2.53
CA GLY A 126 -10.84 6.47 -1.25
C GLY A 126 -9.62 7.39 -1.34
N ASP A 127 -9.12 7.78 -0.17
CA ASP A 127 -7.83 8.44 -0.06
C ASP A 127 -6.68 7.43 -0.23
N LEU A 128 -5.45 7.92 -0.40
CA LEU A 128 -4.32 7.03 -0.65
C LEU A 128 -4.12 6.04 0.50
N ASP A 129 -4.36 6.46 1.73
CA ASP A 129 -4.22 5.68 2.95
C ASP A 129 -5.49 4.92 3.37
N ASP A 130 -6.45 4.76 2.44
CA ASP A 130 -7.59 3.89 2.65
C ASP A 130 -7.12 2.42 2.77
N PRO A 131 -7.51 1.69 3.84
CA PRO A 131 -7.09 0.31 4.04
C PRO A 131 -7.62 -0.65 2.95
N GLY A 132 -8.68 -0.26 2.23
CA GLY A 132 -9.23 -1.00 1.11
C GLY A 132 -8.41 -0.87 -0.19
N ASN A 133 -7.40 0.00 -0.22
CA ASN A 133 -6.57 0.25 -1.41
C ASN A 133 -5.37 -0.70 -1.48
N ARG A 134 -5.27 -1.51 -2.53
CA ARG A 134 -4.14 -2.42 -2.77
C ARG A 134 -2.81 -1.68 -2.88
N VAL A 135 -2.82 -0.45 -3.41
CA VAL A 135 -1.62 0.40 -3.51
C VAL A 135 -1.13 0.73 -2.10
N TRP A 136 -2.02 1.12 -1.19
CA TRP A 136 -1.65 1.39 0.21
C TRP A 136 -1.07 0.15 0.89
N VAL A 137 -1.75 -0.97 0.78
CA VAL A 137 -1.29 -2.26 1.36
C VAL A 137 0.09 -2.64 0.80
N ALA A 138 0.33 -2.43 -0.48
CA ALA A 138 1.64 -2.63 -1.09
C ALA A 138 2.69 -1.71 -0.46
N LEU A 139 2.45 -0.40 -0.34
CA LEU A 139 3.38 0.54 0.30
C LEU A 139 3.75 0.12 1.73
N LEU A 140 2.77 -0.31 2.51
CA LEU A 140 2.99 -0.72 3.90
C LEU A 140 3.84 -2.00 4.02
N SER A 141 3.83 -2.85 2.99
CA SER A 141 4.62 -4.08 3.00
C SER A 141 6.14 -3.87 2.94
N ALA A 142 6.62 -2.67 2.61
CA ALA A 142 8.04 -2.37 2.60
C ALA A 142 8.71 -2.45 3.97
N ALA A 143 7.96 -2.38 5.07
CA ALA A 143 8.52 -2.56 6.40
C ALA A 143 8.74 -4.04 6.77
N THR A 144 8.10 -4.99 6.08
CA THR A 144 8.13 -6.42 6.44
C THR A 144 9.55 -7.00 6.52
N PRO A 145 10.48 -6.68 5.60
CA PRO A 145 11.84 -7.20 5.69
C PRO A 145 12.64 -6.71 6.91
N LEU A 146 12.14 -5.71 7.64
CA LEU A 146 12.77 -5.25 8.88
C LEU A 146 12.47 -6.17 10.06
N ASP A 147 11.37 -6.90 10.05
CA ASP A 147 10.98 -7.76 11.17
C ASP A 147 12.08 -8.74 11.61
N PRO A 148 12.67 -9.59 10.73
CA PRO A 148 13.72 -10.51 11.16
C PRO A 148 14.97 -9.79 11.70
N ILE A 149 15.29 -8.60 11.18
CA ILE A 149 16.40 -7.79 11.69
C ILE A 149 16.08 -7.30 13.10
N LEU A 150 14.89 -6.76 13.33
CA LEU A 150 14.51 -6.23 14.63
C LEU A 150 14.43 -7.34 15.69
N GLU A 151 13.98 -8.53 15.30
CA GLU A 151 13.98 -9.72 16.15
C GLU A 151 15.40 -10.17 16.52
N GLU A 152 16.34 -10.19 15.57
CA GLU A 152 17.75 -10.53 15.82
C GLU A 152 18.40 -9.58 16.85
N PHE A 153 18.00 -8.31 16.82
CA PHE A 153 18.46 -7.30 17.77
C PHE A 153 17.64 -7.28 19.08
N GLY A 154 16.80 -8.29 19.33
CA GLY A 154 16.07 -8.48 20.58
C GLY A 154 14.88 -7.54 20.78
N LEU A 155 14.42 -6.87 19.72
CA LEU A 155 13.24 -6.01 19.80
C LEU A 155 11.98 -6.86 19.75
N ARG A 156 11.01 -6.50 20.59
CA ARG A 156 9.78 -7.27 20.72
C ARG A 156 8.80 -6.95 19.59
N ALA A 157 8.41 -7.97 18.84
CA ALA A 157 7.33 -7.90 17.86
C ALA A 157 5.96 -7.70 18.54
N ALA A 158 5.06 -6.98 17.88
CA ALA A 158 3.64 -6.97 18.28
C ALA A 158 3.01 -8.35 18.03
N PRO A 159 2.03 -8.78 18.84
CA PRO A 159 1.40 -10.10 18.69
C PRO A 159 0.62 -10.28 17.38
N ALA A 160 0.17 -9.17 16.77
CA ALA A 160 -0.51 -9.18 15.49
C ALA A 160 0.27 -8.29 14.50
N PRO A 161 0.39 -8.71 13.22
CA PRO A 161 0.99 -7.89 12.19
C PRO A 161 0.16 -6.63 11.94
N ASN A 162 0.84 -5.55 11.54
CA ASN A 162 0.18 -4.35 11.04
C ASN A 162 -0.28 -4.58 9.59
N LEU A 163 -1.14 -3.69 9.08
CA LEU A 163 -1.48 -3.66 7.67
C LEU A 163 -0.18 -3.61 6.82
N GLY A 164 -0.08 -4.47 5.80
CA GLY A 164 1.15 -4.66 5.03
C GLY A 164 2.09 -5.75 5.54
N GLY A 165 1.91 -6.27 6.76
CA GLY A 165 2.50 -7.54 7.21
C GLY A 165 3.59 -7.47 8.29
N GLY A 166 4.12 -6.29 8.62
CA GLY A 166 5.21 -6.17 9.61
C GLY A 166 4.75 -5.96 11.06
N HIS A 167 5.54 -6.40 12.04
CA HIS A 167 5.14 -6.52 13.45
C HIS A 167 5.68 -5.43 14.37
N HIS A 168 6.60 -4.58 13.92
CA HIS A 168 7.26 -3.58 14.79
C HIS A 168 6.70 -2.17 14.68
N GLY A 169 5.58 -1.97 13.99
CA GLY A 169 4.91 -0.67 13.85
C GLY A 169 5.70 0.35 13.03
N LEU A 170 6.62 -0.10 12.19
CA LEU A 170 7.45 0.74 11.34
C LEU A 170 6.74 1.21 10.07
N GLN A 171 5.53 0.72 9.78
CA GLN A 171 4.73 1.19 8.65
C GLN A 171 4.11 2.57 8.90
N PRO A 172 4.16 3.51 7.94
CA PRO A 172 3.41 4.76 8.03
C PRO A 172 1.92 4.48 8.23
N ARG A 173 1.25 5.22 9.12
CA ARG A 173 -0.18 5.04 9.39
C ARG A 173 -1.05 5.86 8.46
N THR A 174 -0.51 6.93 7.90
CA THR A 174 -1.21 7.86 7.03
C THR A 174 -0.33 8.26 5.86
N ALA A 175 -0.94 8.79 4.81
CA ALA A 175 -0.22 9.32 3.66
C ALA A 175 0.71 10.48 4.06
N ALA A 176 0.33 11.29 5.04
CA ALA A 176 1.15 12.39 5.56
C ALA A 176 2.39 11.91 6.34
N GLU A 177 2.31 10.77 7.04
CA GLU A 177 3.47 10.19 7.70
C GLU A 177 4.49 9.60 6.71
N LEU A 178 3.96 9.01 5.61
CA LEU A 178 4.75 8.49 4.50
C LEU A 178 5.42 9.64 3.72
N ASP A 179 4.62 10.58 3.25
CA ASP A 179 5.05 11.68 2.39
C ASP A 179 4.51 13.03 2.90
N PRO A 180 5.25 13.70 3.79
CA PRO A 180 4.88 15.02 4.29
C PRO A 180 4.76 16.09 3.20
N SER A 181 5.43 15.90 2.06
CA SER A 181 5.36 16.84 0.93
C SER A 181 4.04 16.74 0.15
N GLY A 182 3.30 15.64 0.34
CA GLY A 182 2.06 15.34 -0.36
C GLY A 182 2.21 15.06 -1.86
N ALA A 183 3.43 14.77 -2.34
CA ALA A 183 3.67 14.41 -3.73
C ALA A 183 2.87 13.17 -4.17
N LEU A 184 2.94 12.08 -3.40
CA LEU A 184 2.16 10.86 -3.69
C LEU A 184 0.66 11.12 -3.64
N VAL A 185 0.19 11.94 -2.71
CA VAL A 185 -1.23 12.32 -2.62
C VAL A 185 -1.68 13.10 -3.87
N ARG A 186 -0.83 14.00 -4.39
CA ARG A 186 -1.12 14.73 -5.64
C ARG A 186 -1.21 13.78 -6.84
N VAL A 187 -0.27 12.84 -6.97
CA VAL A 187 -0.29 11.83 -8.04
C VAL A 187 -1.53 10.94 -7.90
N TRP A 188 -1.84 10.49 -6.69
CA TRP A 188 -3.03 9.68 -6.38
C TRP A 188 -4.34 10.35 -6.79
N ARG A 189 -4.49 11.66 -6.52
CA ARG A 189 -5.69 12.40 -6.93
C ARG A 189 -5.88 12.42 -8.45
N ARG A 190 -4.80 12.58 -9.22
CA ARG A 190 -4.86 12.50 -10.69
C ARG A 190 -5.21 11.08 -11.14
N TYR A 191 -4.57 10.08 -10.54
CA TYR A 191 -4.87 8.67 -10.80
C TYR A 191 -6.35 8.36 -10.57
N ARG A 192 -6.93 8.80 -9.46
CA ARG A 192 -8.37 8.64 -9.17
C ARG A 192 -9.23 9.24 -10.29
N GLY A 193 -8.90 10.43 -10.76
CA GLY A 193 -9.62 11.07 -11.86
C GLY A 193 -9.56 10.26 -13.17
N ALA A 194 -8.37 9.75 -13.52
CA ALA A 194 -8.20 8.88 -14.69
C ALA A 194 -8.91 7.53 -14.53
N TYR A 195 -8.82 6.92 -13.34
CA TYR A 195 -9.44 5.65 -13.03
C TYR A 195 -10.97 5.72 -13.10
N VAL A 196 -11.60 6.78 -12.59
CA VAL A 196 -13.06 6.95 -12.68
C VAL A 196 -13.52 6.98 -14.14
N ARG A 197 -12.77 7.65 -15.03
CA ARG A 197 -13.08 7.65 -16.47
C ARG A 197 -12.89 6.26 -17.09
N TYR A 198 -11.80 5.59 -16.77
CA TYR A 198 -11.53 4.23 -17.22
C TYR A 198 -12.64 3.26 -16.78
N ALA A 199 -13.00 3.27 -15.50
CA ALA A 199 -14.01 2.39 -14.92
C ALA A 199 -15.40 2.63 -15.55
N ALA A 200 -15.78 3.89 -15.77
CA ALA A 200 -17.02 4.22 -16.47
C ALA A 200 -17.05 3.69 -17.91
N LEU A 201 -15.93 3.73 -18.63
CA LEU A 201 -15.82 3.20 -19.99
C LEU A 201 -15.75 1.65 -20.02
N ALA A 202 -15.18 1.04 -18.98
CA ALA A 202 -15.08 -0.40 -18.85
C ALA A 202 -16.41 -1.08 -18.48
N GLY A 203 -17.45 -0.29 -18.13
CA GLY A 203 -18.71 -0.82 -17.59
C GLY A 203 -18.63 -1.17 -16.10
N ASP A 204 -17.47 -0.99 -15.48
CA ASP A 204 -17.24 -1.12 -14.05
C ASP A 204 -17.70 0.16 -13.35
N THR A 205 -19.01 0.40 -13.29
CA THR A 205 -19.54 1.54 -12.52
C THR A 205 -19.43 1.19 -11.04
N PRO A 206 -18.61 1.86 -10.22
CA PRO A 206 -18.67 1.71 -8.77
C PRO A 206 -19.94 2.42 -8.32
N GLY A 207 -21.02 1.66 -8.10
CA GLY A 207 -22.23 2.17 -7.43
C GLY A 207 -23.49 2.40 -8.29
N ALA A 208 -23.72 1.63 -9.36
CA ALA A 208 -25.03 1.66 -10.05
C ALA A 208 -25.76 0.31 -9.94
N THR A 209 -26.24 -0.03 -8.74
CA THR A 209 -27.41 -0.93 -8.55
C THR A 209 -28.12 -0.52 -7.26
N GLY A 210 -29.42 -0.19 -7.39
CA GLY A 210 -30.35 0.02 -6.27
C GLY A 210 -30.72 1.47 -6.03
#